data_AF-A0A7S1W8Q8-F1
#
_entry.id   AF-A0A7S1W8Q8-F1
#
_cell.length_a   1.000
_cell.length_b   1.000
_cell.length_c   1.000
_cell.angle_alpha   90.00
_cell.angle_beta   90.00
_cell.angle_gamma   90.00
#
_symmetry.space_group_name_H-M   'P 1'
#
loop_
_entity.id
_entity.type
_entity.pdbx_description
1 polymer ?
#
loop_
_entity_poly.entity_id
_entity_poly.type
_entity_poly.pdbx_seq_one_letter_code
_entity_poly.pdbx_strand_id
1 'polypeptide(L)'
;RREDEPLSKLDFQEVLVQPEVATLCQEVGVNVVVLVDMSDVIFESVDKEGQGMNFESLVEVVLNMRGTNPATVKDVKEQLRVIKSLVNDSQAGTLSKITRGFDHLSREMQVIRGMVSGDDIM
;
A
#
# COMPACT_ATOMS: atom_id res chain seq x y z
N ARG A 1 -7.12 -21.25 24.96
CA ARG A 1 -7.14 -19.76 24.84
C ARG A 1 -8.59 -19.33 25.08
N ARG A 2 -8.87 -18.28 25.86
CA ARG A 2 -10.27 -17.83 26.04
C ARG A 2 -10.78 -17.32 24.69
N GLU A 3 -12.03 -17.59 24.35
CA GLU A 3 -12.64 -17.20 23.06
C GLU A 3 -12.64 -15.68 22.83
N ASP A 4 -12.49 -14.89 23.91
CA ASP A 4 -12.54 -13.42 23.89
C ASP A 4 -11.17 -12.72 23.98
N GLU A 5 -10.04 -13.44 23.98
CA GLU A 5 -8.73 -12.77 24.01
C GLU A 5 -8.38 -12.23 22.61
N PRO A 6 -8.16 -10.90 22.45
CA PRO A 6 -7.79 -10.34 21.16
C PRO A 6 -6.45 -10.90 20.68
N LEU A 7 -6.42 -11.32 19.42
CA LEU A 7 -5.19 -11.73 18.75
C LEU A 7 -4.34 -10.51 18.48
N SER A 8 -3.06 -10.60 18.85
CA SER A 8 -2.06 -9.66 18.37
C SER A 8 -1.79 -9.89 16.88
N LYS A 9 -1.17 -8.91 16.24
CA LYS A 9 -0.71 -9.03 14.85
C LYS A 9 0.23 -10.22 14.65
N LEU A 10 1.09 -10.48 15.62
CA LEU A 10 2.03 -11.60 15.57
C LEU A 10 1.28 -12.93 15.68
N ASP A 11 0.31 -13.04 16.58
CA ASP A 11 -0.56 -14.22 16.66
C ASP A 11 -1.31 -14.47 15.34
N PHE A 12 -1.82 -13.41 14.70
CA PHE A 12 -2.49 -13.49 13.40
C PHE A 12 -1.56 -14.07 12.32
N GLN A 13 -0.33 -13.54 12.21
CA GLN A 13 0.65 -14.03 11.26
C GLN A 13 1.06 -15.49 11.53
N GLU A 14 1.26 -15.85 12.80
CA GLU A 14 1.57 -17.22 13.21
C GLU A 14 0.46 -18.21 12.84
N VAL A 15 -0.81 -17.83 13.02
CA VAL A 15 -1.96 -18.66 12.64
C VAL A 15 -1.99 -18.90 11.13
N LEU A 16 -1.70 -17.88 10.31
CA LEU A 16 -1.75 -18.01 8.85
C LEU A 16 -0.64 -18.89 8.27
N VAL A 17 0.49 -19.04 8.96
CA VAL A 17 1.61 -19.90 8.52
C VAL A 17 1.49 -21.34 9.01
N GLN A 18 0.49 -21.67 9.84
CA GLN A 18 0.22 -23.05 10.23
C GLN A 18 -0.22 -23.87 9.01
N PRO A 19 0.41 -25.01 8.70
CA PRO A 19 0.11 -25.80 7.51
C PRO A 19 -1.37 -26.19 7.38
N GLU A 20 -2.01 -26.53 8.50
CA GLU A 20 -3.42 -26.92 8.56
C GLU A 20 -4.33 -25.73 8.22
N VAL A 21 -4.04 -24.55 8.76
CA VAL A 21 -4.79 -23.32 8.48
C VAL A 21 -4.58 -22.88 7.04
N ALA A 22 -3.35 -22.96 6.53
CA ALA A 22 -3.04 -22.61 5.15
C ALA A 22 -3.78 -23.52 4.16
N THR A 23 -3.82 -24.83 4.44
CA THR A 23 -4.57 -25.81 3.65
C THR A 23 -6.06 -25.50 3.66
N LEU A 24 -6.64 -25.27 4.85
CA LEU A 24 -8.05 -24.91 4.99
C LEU A 24 -8.40 -23.63 4.22
N CYS A 25 -7.58 -22.58 4.37
CA CYS A 25 -7.73 -21.33 3.64
C CYS A 25 -7.72 -21.54 2.12
N GLN A 26 -6.83 -22.40 1.62
CA GLN A 26 -6.76 -22.70 0.19
C GLN A 26 -7.97 -23.50 -0.30
N GLU A 27 -8.47 -24.46 0.49
CA GLU A 27 -9.70 -25.22 0.19
C GLU A 27 -10.94 -24.31 0.13
N VAL A 28 -10.96 -23.28 0.98
CA VAL A 28 -11.99 -22.25 0.89
C VAL A 28 -11.75 -21.26 -0.25
N GLY A 29 -10.63 -21.29 -0.96
CA GLY A 29 -10.36 -20.39 -2.08
C GLY A 29 -9.81 -19.02 -1.66
N VAL A 30 -9.18 -18.95 -0.50
CA VAL A 30 -8.40 -17.80 -0.03
C VAL A 30 -6.94 -18.02 -0.42
N ASN A 31 -6.29 -16.99 -0.96
CA ASN A 31 -4.86 -17.03 -1.25
C ASN A 31 -4.06 -16.61 -0.01
N VAL A 32 -3.56 -17.61 0.73
CA VAL A 32 -2.83 -17.42 2.00
C VAL A 32 -1.54 -16.62 1.81
N VAL A 33 -0.84 -16.78 0.69
CA VAL A 33 0.40 -16.03 0.43
C VAL A 33 0.12 -14.53 0.40
N VAL A 34 -0.91 -14.14 -0.35
CA VAL A 34 -1.34 -12.73 -0.43
C VAL A 34 -1.85 -12.24 0.93
N LEU A 35 -2.56 -13.08 1.67
CA LEU A 35 -3.07 -12.75 3.00
C LEU A 35 -1.94 -12.45 4.00
N VAL A 36 -0.84 -13.23 3.96
CA VAL A 36 0.35 -13.01 4.79
C VAL A 36 1.09 -11.74 4.35
N ASP A 37 1.29 -11.53 3.05
CA ASP A 37 1.92 -10.31 2.51
C ASP A 37 1.14 -9.04 2.86
N MET A 38 -0.20 -9.12 2.90
CA MET A 38 -1.08 -8.01 3.24
C MET A 38 -1.44 -7.95 4.73
N SER A 39 -0.88 -8.83 5.56
CA SER A 39 -1.28 -8.98 6.97
C SER A 39 -1.16 -7.68 7.77
N ASP A 40 -0.16 -6.86 7.46
CA ASP A 40 0.05 -5.54 8.06
C ASP A 40 -1.15 -4.61 7.82
N VAL A 41 -1.53 -4.45 6.54
CA VAL A 41 -2.63 -3.57 6.10
C VAL A 41 -3.97 -4.09 6.60
N ILE A 42 -4.16 -5.40 6.56
CA ILE A 42 -5.38 -6.07 7.01
C ILE A 42 -5.57 -5.86 8.51
N PHE A 43 -4.53 -6.12 9.31
CA PHE A 43 -4.61 -5.99 10.76
C PHE A 43 -4.87 -4.53 11.16
N GLU A 44 -4.19 -3.56 10.54
CA GLU A 44 -4.43 -2.13 10.77
C GLU A 44 -5.86 -1.68 10.39
N SER A 45 -6.47 -2.31 9.38
CA SER A 45 -7.84 -1.98 8.97
C SER A 45 -8.91 -2.41 9.97
N VAL A 46 -8.63 -3.46 10.76
CA VAL A 46 -9.54 -4.04 11.74
C VAL A 46 -9.27 -3.49 13.14
N ASP A 47 -7.99 -3.39 13.52
CA ASP A 47 -7.56 -2.90 14.84
C ASP A 47 -7.39 -1.37 14.87
N LYS A 48 -8.49 -0.64 14.63
CA LYS A 48 -8.46 0.84 14.60
C LYS A 48 -8.19 1.49 15.95
N GLU A 49 -8.49 0.78 17.04
CA GLU A 49 -8.39 1.31 18.41
C GLU A 49 -7.22 0.72 19.20
N GLY A 50 -6.39 -0.14 18.59
CA GLY A 50 -5.26 -0.81 19.25
C GLY A 50 -5.70 -1.85 20.29
N GLN A 51 -6.90 -2.39 20.14
CA GLN A 51 -7.49 -3.40 21.02
C GLN A 51 -7.21 -4.84 20.53
N GLY A 52 -6.61 -5.00 19.36
CA GLY A 52 -6.36 -6.28 18.71
C GLY A 52 -7.57 -6.80 17.93
N MET A 53 -7.44 -7.99 17.37
CA MET A 53 -8.45 -8.62 16.51
C MET A 53 -9.06 -9.83 17.21
N ASN A 54 -10.38 -9.87 17.40
CA ASN A 54 -11.02 -11.07 17.92
C ASN A 54 -11.11 -12.18 16.84
N PHE A 55 -11.38 -13.42 17.26
CA PHE A 55 -11.42 -14.55 16.35
C PHE A 55 -12.54 -14.43 15.30
N GLU A 56 -13.69 -13.85 15.66
CA GLU A 56 -14.79 -13.63 14.71
C GLU A 56 -14.36 -12.70 13.56
N SER A 57 -13.71 -11.58 13.89
CA SER A 57 -13.17 -10.62 12.91
C SER A 57 -12.09 -11.25 12.04
N LEU A 58 -11.24 -12.11 12.62
CA LEU A 58 -10.25 -12.88 11.86
C LEU A 58 -10.92 -13.74 10.80
N VAL A 59 -11.92 -14.54 11.19
CA VAL A 59 -12.62 -15.44 10.27
C VAL A 59 -13.35 -14.66 9.19
N GLU A 60 -14.00 -13.55 9.55
CA GLU A 60 -14.67 -12.66 8.60
C GLU A 60 -13.69 -12.09 7.57
N VAL A 61 -12.53 -11.58 8.00
CA VAL A 61 -11.47 -11.09 7.12
C VAL A 61 -11.00 -12.18 6.15
N VAL A 62 -10.67 -13.37 6.67
CA VAL A 62 -10.17 -14.49 5.86
C VAL A 62 -11.20 -14.88 4.81
N LEU A 63 -12.47 -15.03 5.19
CA LEU A 63 -13.54 -15.39 4.27
C LEU A 63 -13.87 -14.28 3.27
N ASN A 64 -13.70 -13.00 3.66
CA ASN A 64 -13.86 -11.86 2.77
C ASN A 64 -12.75 -11.77 1.69
N MET A 65 -11.61 -12.43 1.89
CA MET A 65 -10.54 -12.55 0.90
C MET A 65 -10.69 -13.75 -0.04
N ARG A 66 -11.79 -14.50 0.07
CA ARG A 66 -12.07 -15.63 -0.83
C ARG A 66 -12.18 -15.13 -2.28
N GLY A 67 -11.42 -15.73 -3.19
CA GLY A 67 -11.40 -15.34 -4.62
C GLY A 67 -12.74 -15.54 -5.34
N THR A 68 -13.66 -16.33 -4.77
CA THR A 68 -15.03 -16.49 -5.26
C THR A 68 -16.00 -15.45 -4.70
N ASN A 69 -15.55 -14.51 -3.87
CA ASN A 69 -16.42 -13.44 -3.40
C ASN A 69 -16.86 -12.59 -4.60
N PRO A 70 -18.18 -12.42 -4.81
CA PRO A 70 -18.69 -11.68 -5.95
C PRO A 70 -18.19 -10.23 -5.93
N ALA A 71 -17.28 -9.88 -6.84
CA ALA A 71 -16.89 -8.51 -7.06
C ALA A 71 -18.03 -7.76 -7.76
N THR A 72 -18.42 -6.61 -7.21
CA THR A 72 -19.47 -5.78 -7.78
C THR A 72 -18.90 -4.71 -8.70
N VAL A 73 -19.74 -4.15 -9.57
CA VAL A 73 -19.37 -2.98 -10.39
C VAL A 73 -18.97 -1.78 -9.51
N LYS A 74 -19.51 -1.70 -8.27
CA LYS A 74 -19.12 -0.68 -7.30
C LYS A 74 -17.66 -0.83 -6.88
N ASP A 75 -17.20 -2.06 -6.64
CA ASP A 75 -15.81 -2.35 -6.23
C ASP A 75 -14.83 -1.97 -7.35
N VAL A 76 -15.15 -2.32 -8.60
CA VAL A 76 -14.34 -1.93 -9.76
C VAL A 76 -14.31 -0.41 -9.94
N LYS A 77 -15.45 0.27 -9.76
CA LYS A 77 -15.51 1.73 -9.84
C LYS A 77 -14.67 2.40 -8.75
N GLU A 78 -14.68 1.86 -7.53
CA GLU A 78 -13.89 2.39 -6.43
C GLU A 78 -12.39 2.20 -6.69
N GLN A 79 -11.96 1.00 -7.12
CA GLN A 79 -10.57 0.76 -7.51
C GLN A 79 -10.11 1.72 -8.63
N LEU A 80 -10.95 1.92 -9.66
CA LEU A 80 -10.64 2.87 -10.74
C LEU A 80 -10.55 4.32 -10.25
N ARG A 81 -11.34 4.71 -9.25
CA ARG A 81 -11.25 6.04 -8.64
C ARG A 81 -9.89 6.24 -7.95
N VAL A 82 -9.46 5.27 -7.16
CA VAL A 82 -8.16 5.31 -6.47
C VAL A 82 -7.01 5.35 -7.48
N ILE A 83 -7.03 4.47 -8.50
CA ILE A 83 -6.00 4.44 -9.55
C ILE A 83 -5.92 5.79 -10.29
N LYS A 84 -7.06 6.38 -10.66
CA LYS A 84 -7.10 7.71 -11.30
C LYS A 84 -6.47 8.79 -10.44
N SER A 85 -6.75 8.80 -9.13
CA SER A 85 -6.12 9.75 -8.21
C SER A 85 -4.60 9.57 -8.19
N LEU A 86 -4.14 8.33 -7.99
CA LEU A 86 -2.71 8.01 -7.92
C LEU A 86 -1.95 8.41 -9.18
N VAL A 87 -2.55 8.17 -10.36
CA VAL A 87 -1.95 8.55 -11.65
C VAL A 87 -1.85 10.08 -11.78
N ASN A 88 -2.91 10.81 -11.42
CA ASN A 88 -2.91 12.28 -11.50
C ASN A 88 -1.88 12.89 -10.53
N ASP A 89 -1.81 12.38 -9.30
CA ASP A 89 -0.88 12.87 -8.28
C ASP A 89 0.57 12.60 -8.69
N SER A 90 0.84 11.40 -9.23
CA SER A 90 2.15 11.02 -9.77
C SER A 90 2.55 11.90 -10.97
N GLN A 91 1.61 12.19 -11.87
CA GLN A 91 1.84 13.06 -13.03
C GLN A 91 2.21 14.48 -12.60
N ALA A 92 1.47 15.06 -11.65
CA ALA A 92 1.75 16.40 -11.12
C ALA A 92 3.11 16.46 -10.42
N GLY A 93 3.44 15.45 -9.59
CA GLY A 93 4.72 15.35 -8.92
C GLY A 93 5.90 15.24 -9.89
N THR A 94 5.75 14.45 -10.95
CA THR A 94 6.76 14.28 -12.00
C THR A 94 7.00 15.58 -12.76
N LEU A 95 5.93 16.27 -13.17
CA LEU A 95 6.06 17.55 -13.87
C LEU A 95 6.75 18.61 -13.00
N SER A 96 6.40 18.69 -11.70
CA SER A 96 7.06 19.62 -10.77
C SER A 96 8.56 19.36 -10.65
N LYS A 97 8.98 18.09 -10.60
CA LYS A 97 10.40 17.72 -10.55
C LYS A 97 11.13 18.12 -11.84
N ILE A 98 10.50 17.92 -13.00
CA ILE A 98 11.05 18.33 -14.30
C ILE A 98 11.25 19.85 -14.32
N THR A 99 10.22 20.63 -13.99
CA THR A 99 10.31 22.10 -13.98
C THR A 99 11.42 22.59 -13.04
N ARG A 100 11.50 22.04 -11.83
CA ARG A 100 12.59 22.40 -10.88
C ARG A 100 13.97 22.06 -11.43
N GLY A 101 14.12 20.92 -12.11
CA GLY A 101 15.36 20.54 -12.77
C GLY A 101 15.76 21.52 -13.87
N PHE A 102 14.82 21.92 -14.72
CA PHE A 102 15.04 22.94 -15.76
C PHE A 102 15.43 24.30 -15.17
N ASP A 103 14.77 24.73 -14.09
CA ASP A 103 15.11 25.98 -13.40
C ASP A 103 16.52 25.94 -12.83
N HIS A 104 16.94 24.78 -12.30
CA HIS A 104 18.29 24.59 -11.79
C HIS A 104 19.33 24.69 -12.89
N LEU A 105 19.14 23.96 -14.01
CA LEU A 105 20.04 24.01 -15.15
C LEU A 105 20.11 25.41 -15.78
N SER A 106 18.99 26.11 -15.86
CA SER A 106 18.94 27.48 -16.41
C SER A 106 19.76 28.45 -15.56
N ARG A 107 19.71 28.31 -14.23
CA ARG A 107 20.55 29.09 -13.30
C ARG A 107 22.02 28.78 -13.46
N GLU A 108 22.40 27.51 -13.55
CA GLU A 108 23.81 27.12 -13.76
C GLU A 108 24.38 27.67 -15.07
N MET A 109 23.59 27.60 -16.15
CA MET A 109 23.96 28.16 -17.46
C MET A 109 24.16 29.68 -17.41
N GLN A 110 23.36 30.42 -16.62
CA GLN A 110 23.54 31.86 -16.44
C GLN A 110 24.84 32.18 -15.69
N VAL A 111 25.18 31.40 -14.66
CA VAL A 111 26.42 31.56 -13.90
C VAL A 111 27.64 31.31 -14.80
N ILE A 112 27.63 30.21 -15.55
CA ILE A 112 28.72 29.88 -16.48
C ILE A 112 28.86 30.96 -17.55
N ARG A 113 27.75 31.45 -18.12
CA ARG A 113 27.79 32.55 -19.09
C ARG A 113 28.40 33.82 -18.49
N GLY A 114 28.09 34.15 -17.23
CA GLY A 114 28.70 35.25 -16.51
C GLY A 114 30.21 35.10 -16.34
N MET A 115 30.68 33.90 -15.97
CA MET A 115 32.10 33.59 -15.85
C MET A 115 32.85 33.66 -17.20
N VAL A 116 32.23 33.21 -18.29
CA VAL A 116 32.82 33.24 -19.63
C VAL A 116 32.79 34.64 -20.26
N SER A 117 31.85 35.50 -19.85
CA SER A 117 31.74 36.87 -20.38
C SER A 117 32.73 37.86 -19.77
N GLY A 118 33.54 37.41 -18.79
CA GLY A 118 34.83 38.00 -18.47
C GLY A 118 34.81 39.47 -18.03
N ASP A 119 34.46 39.70 -16.76
CA ASP A 119 35.01 40.82 -15.98
C ASP A 119 36.32 40.40 -15.27
N ASP A 120 37.10 39.50 -15.90
CA ASP A 120 38.39 39.00 -15.37
C ASP A 120 39.52 39.05 -16.44
N ILE A 121 39.49 40.09 -17.28
CA ILE A 121 40.71 40.60 -17.94
C ILE A 121 40.69 42.13 -17.82
N MET A 122 41.03 42.63 -16.62
CA MET A 122 41.88 43.79 -16.33
C MET A 122 41.80 44.15 -14.85
#